data_AF-A0A950QWU2-F1
#
_entry.id   AF-A0A950QWU2-F1
#
_cell.length_a   1.000
_cell.length_b   1.000
_cell.length_c   1.000
_cell.angle_alpha   90.00
_cell.angle_beta   90.00
_cell.angle_gamma   90.00
#
_symmetry.space_group_name_H-M   'P 1'
#
loop_
_entity.id
_entity.type
_entity.pdbx_description
1 polymer ?
#
loop_
_entity_poly.entity_id
_entity_poly.type
_entity_poly.pdbx_seq_one_letter_code
_entity_poly.pdbx_strand_id
1 'polypeptide(L)' 'RYVKPLLERIEQGDIDPSAVITHRGTLDDAPDLYKMFRAKRDHCEKVVLHPQPAARPRRTVGREPALARR' A
#
# COMPACT_ATOMS: atom_id res chain seq x y z
N ARG A 1 16.02 13.52 3.73
CA ARG A 1 17.10 13.02 4.61
C ARG A 1 16.75 11.70 5.33
N TYR A 2 15.49 11.45 5.72
CA TYR A 2 15.15 10.27 6.55
C TYR A 2 14.57 9.06 5.81
N VAL A 3 14.08 9.22 4.57
CA VAL A 3 13.40 8.14 3.84
C VAL A 3 14.31 6.93 3.61
N LYS A 4 15.52 7.16 3.07
CA LYS A 4 16.49 6.10 2.78
C LYS A 4 16.84 5.23 4.00
N PRO A 5 17.32 5.79 5.12
CA PRO A 5 17.68 4.96 6.29
C PRO A 5 16.49 4.30 6.99
N LEU A 6 15.27 4.85 6.87
CA LEU A 6 14.07 4.22 7.43
C LEU A 6 13.60 3.06 6.55
N LEU A 7 13.69 3.21 5.23
CA LEU A 7 13.35 2.15 4.29
C LEU A 7 14.29 0.95 4.46
N GLU A 8 15.60 1.18 4.58
CA GLU A 8 16.59 0.11 4.82
C GLU A 8 16.24 -0.73 6.05
N ARG A 9 15.81 -0.10 7.15
CA ARG A 9 15.36 -0.80 8.37
C ARG A 9 14.07 -1.60 8.17
N ILE A 10 13.14 -1.10 7.36
CA ILE A 10 11.90 -1.81 7.02
C ILE A 10 12.23 -3.06 6.18
N GLU A 11 13.12 -2.92 5.19
CA GLU A 11 13.56 -4.03 4.32
C GLU A 11 14.32 -5.09 5.11
N GLN A 12 15.09 -4.70 6.13
CA GLN A 12 15.79 -5.59 7.05
C GLN A 12 14.85 -6.27 8.07
N GLY A 13 13.61 -5.79 8.19
CA GLY A 13 12.63 -6.33 9.15
C GLY A 13 12.76 -5.77 10.57
N ASP A 14 13.62 -4.77 10.79
CA ASP A 14 13.79 -4.12 12.10
C ASP A 14 12.55 -3.31 12.51
N ILE A 15 11.75 -2.88 11.53
CA ILE A 15 10.54 -2.06 11.72
C ILE A 15 9.42 -2.61 10.84
N ASP A 16 8.27 -2.97 11.43
CA ASP A 16 7.03 -3.20 10.69
C ASP A 16 6.11 -1.97 10.76
N PRO A 17 6.02 -1.16 9.69
CA PRO A 17 5.14 0.00 9.66
C PRO A 17 3.66 -0.37 9.52
N SER A 18 3.33 -1.64 9.31
CA SER A 18 1.94 -2.08 9.16
C SER A 18 1.15 -1.95 10.46
N ALA A 19 1.83 -2.04 11.61
CA ALA A 19 1.22 -1.98 12.93
C ALA A 19 0.45 -0.68 13.21
N VAL A 20 0.87 0.44 12.60
CA VAL A 20 0.19 1.74 12.79
C VAL A 20 -1.00 1.94 11.86
N ILE A 21 -1.18 1.09 10.84
CA ILE A 21 -2.24 1.24 9.83
C ILE A 21 -3.52 0.60 10.35
N THR A 22 -4.45 1.41 10.84
CA THR A 22 -5.73 0.94 11.39
C THR A 22 -6.80 0.76 10.32
N HIS A 23 -6.78 1.55 9.25
CA HIS A 23 -7.81 1.52 8.21
C HIS A 23 -7.22 1.49 6.80
N ARG A 24 -7.84 0.71 5.92
CA ARG A 24 -7.54 0.66 4.48
C ARG A 24 -8.84 0.81 3.69
N GLY A 25 -8.81 1.56 2.59
CA GLY A 25 -9.98 1.76 1.74
C GLY A 25 -9.61 2.17 0.32
N THR A 26 -10.62 2.30 -0.53
CA THR A 26 -10.51 2.82 -1.90
C THR A 26 -10.58 4.34 -1.91
N LEU A 27 -10.47 4.96 -3.10
CA LEU A 27 -10.70 6.40 -3.23
C LEU A 27 -12.18 6.76 -3.00
N ASP A 28 -13.11 5.86 -3.30
CA ASP A 28 -14.54 6.08 -3.07
C ASP A 28 -14.85 6.15 -1.56
N ASP A 29 -14.10 5.40 -0.74
CA ASP A 29 -14.22 5.41 0.73
C ASP A 29 -13.60 6.66 1.38
N ALA A 30 -12.86 7.48 0.62
CA ALA A 30 -12.08 8.59 1.17
C ALA A 30 -12.90 9.63 1.96
N PRO A 31 -14.11 10.06 1.52
CA PRO A 31 -14.90 11.05 2.26
C PRO A 31 -15.28 10.56 3.66
N ASP A 32 -15.62 9.29 3.81
CA ASP A 32 -16.06 8.73 5.09
C ASP A 32 -14.87 8.42 6.01
N LEU A 33 -13.78 7.89 5.45
CA LEU A 33 -12.53 7.69 6.19
C LEU A 33 -11.94 9.01 6.71
N TYR A 34 -12.08 10.11 5.94
CA TYR A 34 -11.65 11.43 6.39
C TYR A 34 -12.50 11.96 7.56
N LYS A 35 -13.82 11.77 7.51
CA LYS A 35 -14.72 12.13 8.62
C LYS A 35 -14.37 11.35 9.89
N MET A 36 -14.13 10.05 9.76
CA MET A 36 -13.77 9.16 10.87
C MET A 36 -12.44 9.56 11.50
N PHE A 37 -11.41 9.77 10.67
CA PHE A 37 -10.09 10.22 11.10
C PHE A 37 -10.17 11.57 11.82
N ARG A 38 -10.87 12.55 11.25
CA ARG A 38 -11.06 13.87 11.86
C ARG A 38 -11.78 13.78 13.21
N ALA A 39 -12.80 12.92 13.31
CA ALA A 39 -13.57 12.73 14.53
C ALA A 39 -12.86 11.85 15.56
N LYS A 40 -11.66 11.30 15.26
CA LYS A 40 -10.92 10.33 16.08
C LYS A 40 -11.80 9.16 16.53
N ARG A 41 -12.71 8.71 15.66
CA ARG A 41 -13.61 7.58 15.93
C ARG A 41 -12.92 6.28 15.56
N ASP A 42 -13.35 5.20 16.19
CA ASP A 42 -12.92 3.83 15.87
C ASP A 42 -11.40 3.61 15.95
N HIS A 43 -10.74 4.29 16.90
CA HIS A 43 -9.26 4.23 17.04
C HIS A 43 -8.53 4.51 15.71
N CYS A 44 -9.09 5.39 14.86
CA CYS A 44 -8.54 5.70 13.55
C CYS A 44 -7.23 6.52 13.64
N GLU A 45 -6.09 5.82 13.74
CA GLU A 45 -4.74 6.40 13.77
C GLU A 45 -4.15 6.69 12.38
N LYS A 46 -4.24 5.74 11.44
CA LYS A 46 -3.67 5.90 10.10
C LYS A 46 -4.53 5.20 9.05
N VAL A 47 -4.97 5.98 8.08
CA VAL A 47 -5.69 5.52 6.89
C VAL A 47 -4.71 5.39 5.72
N VAL A 48 -4.79 4.29 4.97
CA VAL A 48 -4.13 4.12 3.66
C VAL A 48 -5.19 3.92 2.58
N LEU A 49 -5.16 4.77 1.55
CA LEU A 49 -6.07 4.68 0.42
C LEU A 49 -5.38 3.98 -0.77
N HIS A 50 -6.06 2.96 -1.31
CA HIS A 50 -5.63 2.25 -2.49
C HIS A 50 -6.33 2.85 -3.72
N PRO A 51 -5.58 3.42 -4.68
CA PRO A 51 -6.14 4.06 -5.86
C PRO A 51 -6.64 3.08 -6.92
N GLN A 52 -6.35 1.78 -6.76
CA GLN A 52 -6.74 0.76 -7.71
C GLN A 52 -8.13 0.23 -7.35
N PRO A 53 -9.08 0.18 -8.30
CA PRO A 53 -10.31 -0.57 -8.11
C PRO A 53 -9.98 -2.07 -7.95
N ALA A 54 -10.85 -2.81 -7.24
CA ALA A 54 -10.67 -4.24 -6.99
C ALA A 54 -10.37 -4.99 -8.31
N ALA A 55 -9.14 -5.51 -8.41
CA ALA A 55 -8.61 -6.32 -9.51
C ALA A 55 -8.69 -5.70 -10.92
N ARG A 56 -7.70 -4.87 -11.28
CA ARG A 56 -7.29 -4.81 -12.70
C ARG A 56 -6.53 -6.11 -13.01
N PRO A 57 -6.97 -6.95 -13.97
CA PRO A 57 -6.24 -8.16 -14.30
C PRO A 57 -4.82 -7.78 -14.68
N ARG A 58 -3.83 -8.41 -14.02
CA ARG A 58 -2.41 -8.19 -14.33
C ARG A 58 -2.24 -8.46 -15.81
N ARG A 59 -1.85 -7.44 -16.59
CA ARG A 59 -1.37 -7.68 -17.97
C ARG A 59 -0.14 -8.58 -17.81
N THR A 60 -0.29 -9.86 -18.14
CA THR A 60 0.84 -10.73 -18.39
C THR A 60 1.58 -10.12 -19.56
N VAL A 61 2.61 -9.32 -19.30
CA VAL A 61 3.62 -9.03 -20.32
C VAL A 61 4.25 -10.39 -20.60
N GLY A 62 3.99 -10.91 -21.80
CA GLY A 62 4.58 -12.15 -22.28
C GLY A 62 6.08 -12.08 -22.12
N ARG A 63 6.61 -12.80 -21.13
CA ARG A 63 8.01 -13.16 -21.09
C ARG A 63 8.18 -14.24 -22.16
N GLU A 64 8.41 -13.83 -23.40
CA GLU A 64 8.96 -14.78 -24.38
C GLU A 64 10.31 -15.27 -23.84
N PRO A 65 10.52 -16.58 -23.66
CA PRO A 65 11.83 -17.08 -23.31
C PRO A 65 12.74 -16.96 -24.54
N ALA A 66 13.68 -16.03 -24.48
CA ALA A 66 14.80 -15.96 -25.40
C ALA A 66 15.74 -17.16 -25.17
N LEU A 67 15.40 -18.33 -25.72
CA LEU A 67 16.35 -19.43 -25.93
C LEU A 67 15.81 -20.41 -26.98
N ALA A 68 16.19 -20.20 -28.24
CA ALA A 68 16.49 -21.26 -29.22
C ALA A 68 16.81 -20.63 -30.58
N ARG A 69 18.05 -20.19 -30.80
CA ARG A 69 18.68 -20.32 -32.11
C ARG A 69 20.10 -20.82 -31.92
N ARG A 70 20.33 -21.96 -32.56
CA ARG A 70 21.59 -22.66 -32.77
C ARG A 70 22.60 -21.77 -33.48
#